data_AF-A0AAV0Q6S1-F1
#
_entry.id   AF-A0AAV0Q6S1-F1
#
_cell.length_a   1.000
_cell.length_b   1.000
_cell.length_c   1.000
_cell.angle_alpha   90.00
_cell.angle_beta   90.00
_cell.angle_gamma   90.00
#
_symmetry.space_group_name_H-M   'P 1'
#
loop_
_entity.id
_entity.type
_entity.pdbx_description
1 polymer ?
#
loop_
_entity_poly.entity_id
_entity_poly.type
_entity_poly.pdbx_seq_one_letter_code
_entity_poly.pdbx_strand_id
1 'polypeptide(L)'
;MLEVGNGSMTMEEYRSHFSIWALAKAPLIRGCDIRSMDLDTHQILSNSEVIAVNQDKLGVQGKKVKKDGDLEVWAGPLSQKRVAVVLWNKGSSPDKIVANFSDIGVPPFALVDVRDLWAHTTEAKVKEQISAYLDPHACKMYIIIQK
;
A
#
# COMPACT_ATOMS: atom_id res chain seq x y z
N MET A 1 -10.13 11.14 10.07
CA MET A 1 -11.04 10.79 8.96
C MET A 1 -10.21 10.75 7.68
N LEU A 2 -10.76 10.27 6.57
CA LEU A 2 -10.08 10.31 5.28
C LEU A 2 -10.28 11.67 4.62
N GLU A 3 -9.20 12.31 4.17
CA GLU A 3 -9.23 13.62 3.49
C GLU A 3 -9.27 13.51 1.96
N VAL A 4 -9.33 12.27 1.44
CA VAL A 4 -9.39 11.98 0.00
C VAL A 4 -10.53 12.75 -0.66
N GLY A 5 -10.21 13.63 -1.60
CA GLY A 5 -11.19 14.43 -2.33
C GLY A 5 -11.44 15.85 -1.81
N ASN A 6 -10.73 16.30 -0.76
CA ASN A 6 -10.91 17.66 -0.20
C ASN A 6 -10.02 18.75 -0.86
N GLY A 7 -9.33 18.41 -1.95
CA GLY A 7 -8.55 19.35 -2.77
C GLY A 7 -7.19 19.83 -2.23
N SER A 8 -6.79 19.48 -1.01
CA SER A 8 -5.54 19.97 -0.40
C SER A 8 -4.30 19.10 -0.64
N MET A 9 -4.43 17.99 -1.36
CA MET A 9 -3.37 17.04 -1.69
C MET A 9 -3.47 16.61 -3.15
N THR A 10 -2.35 16.18 -3.71
CA THR A 10 -2.26 15.53 -5.03
C THR A 10 -2.88 14.13 -5.00
N MET A 11 -3.14 13.57 -6.18
CA MET A 11 -3.69 12.20 -6.29
C MET A 11 -2.75 11.13 -5.72
N GLU A 12 -1.43 11.30 -5.90
CA GLU A 12 -0.45 10.37 -5.33
C GLU A 12 -0.41 10.45 -3.80
N GLU A 13 -0.52 11.65 -3.22
CA GLU A 13 -0.65 11.82 -1.77
C GLU A 13 -1.93 11.20 -1.22
N TYR A 14 -3.07 11.36 -1.91
CA TYR A 14 -4.32 10.69 -1.52
C TYR A 14 -4.22 9.17 -1.60
N ARG A 15 -3.56 8.64 -2.64
CA ARG A 15 -3.31 7.21 -2.79
C ARG A 15 -2.45 6.68 -1.63
N SER A 16 -1.40 7.39 -1.28
CA SER A 16 -0.53 7.09 -0.13
C SER A 16 -1.28 7.16 1.19
N HIS A 17 -2.08 8.21 1.40
CA HIS A 17 -2.93 8.38 2.57
C HIS A 17 -3.90 7.19 2.74
N PHE A 18 -4.63 6.82 1.68
CA PHE A 18 -5.58 5.71 1.73
C PHE A 18 -4.89 4.35 1.94
N SER A 19 -3.75 4.12 1.27
CA SER A 19 -2.96 2.89 1.40
C SER A 19 -2.46 2.68 2.83
N ILE A 20 -1.93 3.74 3.46
CA ILE A 20 -1.45 3.68 4.85
C ILE A 20 -2.61 3.51 5.82
N TRP A 21 -3.73 4.21 5.65
CA TRP A 21 -4.94 4.01 6.48
C TRP A 21 -5.44 2.56 6.41
N ALA A 22 -5.46 2.00 5.20
CA ALA A 22 -5.89 0.63 4.98
C ALA A 22 -4.94 -0.38 5.66
N LEU A 23 -3.63 -0.24 5.43
CA LEU A 23 -2.62 -1.12 6.01
C LEU A 23 -2.61 -1.05 7.55
N ALA A 24 -2.75 0.15 8.11
CA ALA A 24 -2.76 0.42 9.53
C ALA A 24 -4.08 -0.02 10.23
N LYS A 25 -5.03 -0.61 9.51
CA LYS A 25 -6.34 -1.03 10.03
C LYS A 25 -7.11 0.14 10.67
N ALA A 26 -6.89 1.36 10.17
CA ALA A 26 -7.59 2.53 10.65
C ALA A 26 -9.06 2.52 10.17
N PRO A 27 -9.99 3.14 10.91
CA PRO A 27 -11.35 3.36 10.43
C PRO A 27 -11.38 4.16 9.12
N LEU A 28 -11.99 3.60 8.08
CA LEU A 28 -12.13 4.24 6.75
C LEU A 28 -13.39 5.09 6.66
N ILE A 29 -13.43 6.18 7.44
CA ILE A 29 -14.54 7.14 7.43
C ILE A 29 -14.25 8.25 6.42
N ARG A 30 -15.02 8.30 5.33
CA ARG A 30 -14.93 9.33 4.27
C ARG A 30 -15.25 10.71 4.85
N GLY A 31 -14.39 11.69 4.60
CA GLY A 31 -14.55 13.08 5.02
C GLY A 31 -14.90 14.07 3.90
N CYS A 32 -15.09 13.60 2.66
CA CYS A 32 -15.36 14.43 1.49
C CYS A 32 -16.85 14.51 1.13
N ASP A 33 -17.22 15.47 0.26
CA ASP A 33 -18.57 15.56 -0.30
C ASP A 33 -18.80 14.50 -1.38
N ILE A 34 -19.55 13.45 -1.02
CA ILE A 34 -19.87 12.34 -1.94
C ILE A 34 -20.80 12.74 -3.09
N ARG A 35 -21.47 13.90 -3.03
CA ARG A 35 -22.42 14.36 -4.06
C ARG A 35 -21.70 14.96 -5.26
N SER A 36 -20.47 15.42 -5.06
CA SER A 36 -19.66 16.12 -6.06
C SER A 36 -18.26 15.51 -6.20
N MET A 37 -18.11 14.24 -5.84
CA MET A 37 -16.86 13.51 -5.91
C MET A 37 -16.46 13.25 -7.37
N ASP A 38 -15.22 13.58 -7.73
CA ASP A 38 -14.67 13.27 -9.05
C ASP A 38 -14.33 11.77 -9.21
N LEU A 39 -14.05 11.37 -10.46
CA LEU A 39 -13.78 9.97 -10.79
C LEU A 39 -12.51 9.45 -10.11
N ASP A 40 -11.48 10.27 -9.99
CA ASP A 40 -10.20 9.86 -9.40
C ASP A 40 -10.33 9.62 -7.88
N THR A 41 -11.02 10.52 -7.18
CA THR A 41 -11.39 10.39 -5.77
C THR A 41 -12.25 9.14 -5.55
N HIS A 42 -13.25 8.92 -6.42
CA HIS A 42 -14.06 7.71 -6.36
C HIS A 42 -13.20 6.46 -6.53
N GLN A 43 -12.32 6.41 -7.54
CA GLN A 43 -11.44 5.27 -7.78
C GLN A 43 -10.54 4.94 -6.58
N ILE A 44 -9.98 5.94 -5.90
CA ILE A 44 -9.20 5.74 -4.68
C ILE A 44 -10.07 5.11 -3.59
N LEU A 45 -11.23 5.73 -3.30
CA LEU A 45 -12.09 5.32 -2.20
C LEU A 45 -12.87 4.02 -2.45
N SER A 46 -13.01 3.61 -3.72
CA SER A 46 -13.73 2.39 -4.12
C SER A 46 -12.82 1.21 -4.45
N ASN A 47 -11.51 1.32 -4.25
CA ASN A 47 -10.59 0.22 -4.55
C ASN A 47 -10.82 -0.96 -3.60
N SER A 48 -11.52 -1.98 -4.10
CA SER A 48 -11.92 -3.16 -3.32
C SER A 48 -10.74 -3.98 -2.79
N GLU A 49 -9.59 -4.00 -3.48
CA GLU A 49 -8.42 -4.75 -3.04
C GLU A 49 -7.75 -4.06 -1.85
N VAL A 50 -7.64 -2.73 -1.87
CA VAL A 50 -7.12 -1.93 -0.75
C VAL A 50 -8.06 -1.99 0.46
N ILE A 51 -9.38 -1.91 0.23
CA ILE A 51 -10.39 -2.10 1.28
C ILE A 51 -10.29 -3.50 1.89
N ALA A 52 -10.10 -4.54 1.07
CA ALA A 52 -9.94 -5.91 1.56
C ALA A 52 -8.71 -6.08 2.46
N VAL A 53 -7.64 -5.31 2.23
CA VAL A 53 -6.51 -5.25 3.18
C VAL A 53 -6.97 -4.65 4.50
N ASN A 54 -7.69 -3.53 4.50
CA ASN A 54 -8.19 -2.92 5.74
C ASN A 54 -9.14 -3.84 6.51
N GLN A 55 -9.99 -4.57 5.81
CA GLN A 55 -11.03 -5.45 6.37
C GLN A 55 -10.57 -6.92 6.51
N ASP A 56 -9.26 -7.18 6.39
CA ASP A 56 -8.75 -8.54 6.51
C ASP A 56 -9.10 -9.14 7.88
N LYS A 57 -9.61 -10.38 7.88
CA LYS A 57 -10.12 -11.07 9.07
C LYS A 57 -9.07 -11.29 10.17
N LEU A 58 -7.77 -11.25 9.83
CA LEU A 58 -6.71 -11.36 10.83
C LEU A 58 -6.65 -10.11 11.72
N GLY A 59 -7.10 -8.95 11.25
CA GLY A 59 -7.22 -7.73 12.05
C GLY A 59 -5.90 -7.16 12.57
N VAL A 60 -4.76 -7.60 12.04
CA VAL A 60 -3.44 -7.15 12.50
C VAL A 60 -3.06 -5.84 11.80
N GLN A 61 -2.75 -4.83 12.60
CA GLN A 61 -2.24 -3.55 12.13
C GLN A 61 -0.85 -3.71 11.50
N GLY A 62 -0.70 -3.23 10.26
CA GLY A 62 0.61 -3.10 9.63
C GLY A 62 1.41 -1.96 10.23
N LYS A 63 2.74 -2.06 10.13
CA LYS A 63 3.69 -1.11 10.72
C LYS A 63 4.82 -0.81 9.75
N LYS A 64 5.53 0.28 10.00
CA LYS A 64 6.79 0.57 9.33
C LYS A 64 7.82 -0.48 9.73
N VAL A 65 8.44 -1.11 8.74
CA VAL A 65 9.46 -2.16 8.94
C VAL A 65 10.85 -1.72 8.50
N LYS A 66 10.92 -0.74 7.59
CA LYS A 66 12.18 -0.15 7.13
C LYS A 66 11.99 1.34 6.82
N LYS A 67 13.04 2.12 7.08
CA LYS A 67 13.14 3.53 6.73
C LYS A 67 14.57 3.84 6.31
N ASP A 68 14.74 4.47 5.17
CA ASP A 68 16.01 5.02 4.68
C ASP A 68 15.77 6.44 4.17
N GLY A 69 16.25 7.44 4.93
CA GLY A 69 15.86 8.83 4.70
C GLY A 69 14.34 9.01 4.70
N ASP A 70 13.79 9.47 3.59
CA ASP A 70 12.34 9.65 3.38
C ASP A 70 11.66 8.45 2.69
N LEU A 71 12.40 7.37 2.42
CA LEU A 71 11.88 6.15 1.80
C LEU A 71 11.45 5.17 2.87
N GLU A 72 10.18 4.77 2.85
CA GLU A 72 9.60 3.90 3.87
C GLU A 72 9.05 2.61 3.26
N VAL A 73 9.24 1.51 3.99
CA VAL A 73 8.54 0.24 3.76
C VAL A 73 7.66 -0.03 4.96
N TRP A 74 6.38 -0.23 4.69
CA TRP A 74 5.40 -0.66 5.68
C TRP A 74 4.90 -2.05 5.32
N ALA A 75 4.69 -2.90 6.32
CA ALA A 75 4.18 -4.24 6.10
C ALA A 75 3.32 -4.73 7.27
N GLY A 76 2.43 -5.68 6.98
CA GLY A 76 1.62 -6.35 7.98
C GLY A 76 1.09 -7.70 7.47
N PRO A 77 0.99 -8.72 8.34
CA PRO A 77 0.44 -10.00 7.95
C PRO A 77 -1.07 -9.87 7.69
N LEU A 78 -1.56 -10.67 6.76
CA LEU A 78 -2.97 -10.87 6.47
C LEU A 78 -3.34 -12.33 6.69
N SER A 79 -4.64 -12.62 6.68
CA SER A 79 -5.18 -13.97 6.65
C SER A 79 -4.57 -14.81 5.51
N GLN A 80 -4.52 -16.12 5.70
CA GLN A 80 -3.96 -17.09 4.74
C GLN A 80 -2.46 -16.90 4.45
N LYS A 81 -1.69 -16.47 5.46
CA LYS A 81 -0.22 -16.25 5.36
C LYS A 81 0.19 -15.25 4.27
N ARG A 82 -0.73 -14.39 3.82
CA ARG A 82 -0.42 -13.29 2.90
C ARG A 82 0.22 -12.14 3.68
N VAL A 83 0.90 -11.25 2.98
CA VAL A 83 1.49 -10.04 3.58
C VAL A 83 1.07 -8.83 2.75
N ALA A 84 0.54 -7.79 3.39
CA ALA A 84 0.36 -6.49 2.76
C ALA A 84 1.65 -5.68 2.89
N VAL A 85 2.08 -5.02 1.82
CA VAL A 85 3.27 -4.18 1.80
C VAL A 85 2.95 -2.84 1.13
N VAL A 86 3.44 -1.74 1.70
CA VAL A 86 3.41 -0.42 1.08
C VAL A 86 4.84 0.09 0.97
N LEU A 87 5.25 0.45 -0.25
CA LEU A 87 6.46 1.21 -0.52
C LEU A 87 6.04 2.68 -0.64
N TRP A 88 6.59 3.57 0.17
CA TRP A 88 6.17 4.98 0.19
C TRP A 88 7.37 5.91 0.14
N ASN A 89 7.44 6.73 -0.92
CA ASN A 89 8.40 7.80 -1.03
C ASN A 89 7.82 9.05 -0.38
N LYS A 90 8.34 9.49 0.76
CA LYS A 90 7.94 10.75 1.42
C LYS A 90 8.82 11.94 1.04
N GLY A 91 9.84 11.71 0.22
CA GLY A 91 10.79 12.72 -0.20
C GLY A 91 10.25 13.59 -1.31
N SER A 92 11.01 14.61 -1.65
CA SER A 92 10.68 15.61 -2.68
C SER A 92 11.24 15.29 -4.08
N SER A 93 11.89 14.13 -4.25
CA SER A 93 12.44 13.68 -5.54
C SER A 93 12.09 12.21 -5.83
N PRO A 94 11.99 11.80 -7.11
CA PRO A 94 11.81 10.40 -7.46
C PRO A 94 12.96 9.53 -6.95
N ASP A 95 12.65 8.35 -6.41
CA ASP A 95 13.66 7.42 -5.91
C ASP A 95 13.20 5.96 -5.94
N LYS A 96 14.15 5.02 -5.84
CA LYS A 96 13.90 3.58 -5.80
C LYS A 96 13.78 3.08 -4.36
N ILE A 97 12.67 2.42 -4.05
CA ILE A 97 12.47 1.73 -2.77
C ILE A 97 12.61 0.22 -2.98
N VAL A 98 13.34 -0.45 -2.08
CA VAL A 98 13.52 -1.90 -2.06
C VAL A 98 13.07 -2.48 -0.73
N ALA A 99 12.15 -3.44 -0.78
CA ALA A 99 11.71 -4.25 0.35
C ALA A 99 12.17 -5.69 0.16
N ASN A 100 13.13 -6.12 0.98
CA ASN A 100 13.54 -7.53 1.02
C ASN A 100 12.47 -8.35 1.74
N PHE A 101 12.33 -9.62 1.38
CA PHE A 101 11.37 -10.53 2.01
C PHE A 101 11.60 -10.67 3.52
N SER A 102 12.87 -10.66 3.95
CA SER A 102 13.25 -10.64 5.37
C SER A 102 12.67 -9.45 6.13
N ASP A 103 12.55 -8.29 5.49
CA ASP A 103 12.11 -7.04 6.13
C ASP A 103 10.60 -7.05 6.35
N ILE A 104 9.86 -7.78 5.50
CA ILE A 104 8.39 -7.78 5.45
C ILE A 104 7.77 -9.06 6.03
N GLY A 105 8.57 -9.94 6.64
CA GLY A 105 8.08 -11.18 7.25
C GLY A 105 7.75 -12.29 6.26
N VAL A 106 8.38 -12.28 5.09
CA VAL A 106 8.33 -13.35 4.08
C VAL A 106 9.65 -14.15 4.14
N PRO A 107 9.63 -15.49 4.02
CA PRO A 107 10.88 -16.25 4.01
C PRO A 107 11.80 -15.81 2.85
N PRO A 108 13.12 -15.58 3.07
CA PRO A 108 14.01 -15.00 2.07
C PRO A 108 14.06 -15.74 0.73
N PHE A 109 13.89 -17.06 0.75
CA PHE A 109 13.95 -17.93 -0.44
C PHE A 109 12.56 -18.36 -0.93
N ALA A 110 11.48 -17.76 -0.41
CA ALA A 110 10.13 -18.07 -0.84
C ALA A 110 9.94 -17.68 -2.31
N LEU A 111 9.19 -18.51 -3.03
CA LEU A 111 8.67 -18.16 -4.35
C LEU A 111 7.24 -17.67 -4.17
N VAL A 112 7.00 -16.40 -4.47
CA VAL A 112 5.72 -15.74 -4.20
C VAL A 112 5.13 -15.15 -5.47
N ASP A 113 3.82 -14.93 -5.46
CA ASP A 113 3.16 -14.07 -6.44
C ASP A 113 2.87 -12.71 -5.77
N VAL A 114 3.11 -11.62 -6.49
CA VAL A 114 2.99 -10.24 -6.01
C VAL A 114 1.85 -9.56 -6.76
N ARG A 115 0.80 -9.17 -6.04
CA ARG A 115 -0.35 -8.43 -6.58
C ARG A 115 -0.17 -6.94 -6.30
N ASP A 116 -0.08 -6.11 -7.33
CA ASP A 116 -0.15 -4.65 -7.22
C ASP A 116 -1.62 -4.22 -7.14
N LEU A 117 -2.01 -3.59 -6.02
CA LEU A 117 -3.41 -3.29 -5.74
C LEU A 117 -3.91 -2.03 -6.47
N TRP A 118 -3.00 -1.17 -6.93
CA TRP A 118 -3.34 0.04 -7.66
C TRP A 118 -3.27 -0.16 -9.17
N ALA A 119 -2.31 -0.97 -9.65
CA ALA A 119 -2.24 -1.35 -11.06
C ALA A 119 -3.14 -2.53 -11.42
N HIS A 120 -3.66 -3.27 -10.43
CA HIS A 120 -4.45 -4.49 -10.63
C HIS A 120 -3.73 -5.55 -11.49
N THR A 121 -2.41 -5.63 -11.36
CA THR A 121 -1.55 -6.60 -12.05
C THR A 121 -0.91 -7.57 -11.06
N THR A 122 -0.54 -8.76 -11.55
CA THR A 122 0.15 -9.77 -10.75
C THR A 122 1.45 -10.17 -11.42
N GLU A 123 2.53 -10.07 -10.67
CA GLU A 123 3.83 -10.62 -11.06
C GLU A 123 4.00 -11.97 -10.35
N ALA A 124 4.15 -13.04 -11.14
CA ALA A 124 4.27 -14.38 -10.60
C ALA A 124 5.74 -14.77 -10.40
N LYS A 125 6.00 -15.67 -9.44
CA LYS A 125 7.33 -16.28 -9.22
C LYS A 125 8.43 -15.26 -8.85
N VAL A 126 8.09 -14.23 -8.10
CA VAL A 126 9.04 -13.26 -7.53
C VAL A 126 9.82 -13.91 -6.38
N LYS A 127 11.09 -13.53 -6.23
CA LYS A 127 12.00 -14.01 -5.18
C LYS A 127 12.73 -12.83 -4.54
N GLU A 128 13.21 -13.06 -3.32
CA GLU A 128 14.14 -12.20 -2.55
C GLU A 128 13.60 -10.83 -2.13
N GLN A 129 13.02 -10.06 -3.05
CA GLN A 129 12.61 -8.69 -2.82
C GLN A 129 11.54 -8.21 -3.80
N ILE A 130 10.91 -7.10 -3.47
CA ILE A 130 10.18 -6.25 -4.40
C ILE A 130 10.81 -4.85 -4.43
N SER A 131 10.71 -4.16 -5.55
CA SER A 131 11.18 -2.78 -5.66
C SER A 131 10.34 -1.96 -6.63
N ALA A 132 10.28 -0.65 -6.41
CA ALA A 132 9.61 0.28 -7.31
C ALA A 132 10.37 1.61 -7.34
N TYR A 133 10.38 2.26 -8.51
CA TYR A 133 10.78 3.66 -8.65
C TYR A 133 9.53 4.53 -8.49
N LEU A 134 9.54 5.46 -7.54
CA LEU A 134 8.37 6.23 -7.13
C LEU A 134 8.65 7.72 -7.18
N ASP A 135 7.73 8.46 -7.80
CA ASP A 135 7.68 9.92 -7.74
C ASP A 135 7.53 10.43 -6.29
N PRO A 136 7.80 11.73 -6.04
CA PRO A 136 7.60 12.34 -4.73
C PRO A 136 6.19 12.06 -4.19
N HIS A 137 6.13 11.67 -2.92
CA HIS A 137 4.88 11.42 -2.17
C HIS A 137 4.03 10.23 -2.66
N ALA A 138 4.44 9.55 -3.73
CA ALA A 138 3.76 8.40 -4.30
C ALA A 138 4.02 7.12 -3.50
N CYS A 139 3.11 6.16 -3.64
CA CYS A 139 3.26 4.83 -3.07
C CYS A 139 2.93 3.73 -4.07
N LYS A 140 3.42 2.53 -3.76
CA LYS A 140 2.92 1.27 -4.29
C LYS A 140 2.42 0.41 -3.15
N MET A 141 1.30 -0.28 -3.37
CA MET A 141 0.71 -1.18 -2.40
C MET A 141 0.56 -2.57 -3.01
N TYR A 142 1.04 -3.57 -2.29
CA TYR A 142 1.08 -4.95 -2.75
C TYR A 142 0.45 -5.91 -1.75
N ILE A 143 -0.04 -7.04 -2.26
CA ILE A 143 -0.22 -8.27 -1.48
C ILE A 143 0.79 -9.30 -1.98
N ILE A 144 1.55 -9.86 -1.05
CA ILE A 144 2.43 -11.00 -1.28
C ILE A 144 1.68 -12.28 -0.95
N ILE A 145 1.62 -13.19 -1.93
CA ILE A 145 0.92 -14.47 -1.84
C ILE A 145 1.97 -15.57 -1.90
N GLN A 146 2.16 -16.25 -0.77
CA GLN A 146 3.07 -17.40 -0.67
C GLN A 146 2.41 -18.64 -1.30
N LYS A 147 3.20 -19.45 -2.02
CA LYS A 147 2.76 -20.74 -2.56
C LYS A 147 2.89 -21.88 -1.55
#